data_AF-A0A962G0U5-F1
#
_entry.id   AF-A0A962G0U5-F1
#
_cell.length_a   1.000
_cell.length_b   1.000
_cell.length_c   1.000
_cell.angle_alpha   90.00
_cell.angle_beta   90.00
_cell.angle_gamma   90.00
#
_symmetry.space_group_name_H-M   'P 1'
#
loop_
_entity.id
_entity.type
_entity.pdbx_description
1 polymer ?
#
loop_
_entity_poly.entity_id
_entity_poly.type
_entity_poly.pdbx_seq_one_letter_code
_entity_poly.pdbx_strand_id
1 'polypeptide(L)'
;MTPRPAFSHTLLRLAAPALLLLLVACGGTPTRQTQPEAASSAEAAYRDGDFATAAQGFLNAASLRRGQRNYYRLRAAEAWRENGDLNRAREVLSAGGHKGLTGDQPLRLNLLLAEIDLADGNPRAAQDWLRLPPDSVGDAYLSRYLDLRARAFADTDPVIAAGARARLDARLRTDERAANLAEIESLLDRLDDARLQSAAAALAGGDPLYPFMGRLLMRRGLPLPRAFDRGIEFARDLPPADADGWRPPFQVALLLPQSGNFAAAAAAVRDGFFAANFSETRRHPEIRVYDSGSSPESSRAAYDQAVADGAGLVVGPL
;
A
#
# COMPACT_ATOMS: atom_id res chain seq x y z
N MET A 1 44.35 -17.14 107.34
CA MET A 1 44.46 -15.67 107.40
C MET A 1 43.31 -15.07 106.60
N THR A 2 42.32 -14.53 107.32
CA THR A 2 41.57 -13.27 107.07
C THR A 2 41.68 -12.58 105.69
N PRO A 3 40.69 -11.75 105.28
CA PRO A 3 39.23 -11.93 105.21
C PRO A 3 38.66 -11.47 103.84
N ARG A 4 37.34 -11.64 103.62
CA ARG A 4 36.50 -10.78 102.74
C ARG A 4 36.71 -9.31 103.13
N PRO A 5 36.62 -8.29 102.24
CA PRO A 5 35.32 -7.82 101.70
C PRO A 5 35.51 -7.09 100.33
N ALA A 6 34.66 -6.26 99.73
CA ALA A 6 33.40 -5.64 100.08
C ALA A 6 32.75 -5.12 98.79
N PHE A 7 31.43 -4.97 98.87
CA PHE A 7 30.58 -4.12 98.05
C PHE A 7 31.08 -2.67 97.93
N SER A 8 30.77 -2.02 96.81
CA SER A 8 30.23 -0.65 96.73
C SER A 8 30.00 -0.34 95.23
N HIS A 9 28.76 -0.41 94.73
CA HIS A 9 27.71 0.61 94.73
C HIS A 9 28.06 1.92 94.00
N THR A 10 27.04 2.43 93.31
CA THR A 10 26.77 3.85 92.99
C THR A 10 27.61 4.44 91.83
N LEU A 11 27.09 5.14 90.81
CA LEU A 11 25.85 5.89 90.57
C LEU A 11 25.61 6.08 89.06
N LEU A 12 24.38 5.81 88.63
CA LEU A 12 23.48 6.75 87.95
C LEU A 12 24.12 7.85 87.05
N ARG A 13 24.01 7.72 85.71
CA ARG A 13 23.74 8.87 84.81
C ARG A 13 22.82 8.48 83.64
N LEU A 14 21.67 9.13 83.67
CA LEU A 14 20.68 9.37 82.62
C LEU A 14 21.28 9.65 81.22
N ALA A 15 20.79 8.95 80.19
CA ALA A 15 20.38 9.50 78.88
C ALA A 15 19.83 8.38 77.98
N ALA A 16 18.51 8.39 77.74
CA ALA A 16 17.85 7.67 76.65
C ALA A 16 17.93 8.52 75.35
N PRO A 17 17.31 8.12 74.23
CA PRO A 17 17.54 6.94 73.38
C PRO A 17 17.65 7.36 71.88
N ALA A 18 17.47 6.39 70.97
CA ALA A 18 17.04 6.54 69.57
C ALA A 18 18.14 6.75 68.49
N LEU A 19 18.53 5.62 67.88
CA LEU A 19 18.96 5.59 66.47
C LEU A 19 18.06 4.58 65.72
N LEU A 20 16.90 5.09 65.31
CA LEU A 20 16.07 4.56 64.23
C LEU A 20 16.51 5.27 62.93
N LEU A 21 16.19 4.68 61.76
CA LEU A 21 16.31 5.18 60.36
C LEU A 21 17.59 4.73 59.61
N LEU A 22 17.58 4.09 58.43
CA LEU A 22 16.56 3.96 57.37
C LEU A 22 16.70 2.66 56.57
N LEU A 23 15.67 1.81 56.60
CA LEU A 23 15.30 0.95 55.47
C LEU A 23 14.26 1.72 54.65
N VAL A 24 14.71 2.59 53.73
CA VAL A 24 13.83 3.07 52.64
C VAL A 24 13.80 1.95 51.61
N ALA A 25 12.87 1.02 51.82
CA ALA A 25 12.36 0.24 50.72
C ALA A 25 11.62 1.22 49.79
N CYS A 26 12.24 1.56 48.66
CA CYS A 26 11.54 2.13 47.51
C CYS A 26 10.61 1.07 46.93
N GLY A 27 9.58 0.67 47.68
CA GLY A 27 8.39 0.06 47.14
C GLY A 27 7.58 1.18 46.51
N GLY A 28 7.82 1.45 45.23
CA GLY A 28 6.92 2.29 44.46
C GLY A 28 5.52 1.69 44.56
N THR A 29 4.61 2.40 45.25
CA THR A 29 3.21 2.03 45.28
C THR A 29 2.73 1.96 43.83
N PRO A 30 2.12 0.86 43.38
CA PRO A 30 1.57 0.79 42.04
C PRO A 30 0.48 1.85 41.94
N THR A 31 0.80 2.98 41.30
CA THR A 31 -0.15 4.04 41.02
C THR A 31 -1.21 3.45 40.12
N ARG A 32 -2.42 3.29 40.65
CA ARG A 32 -3.59 2.86 39.89
C ARG A 32 -3.89 3.94 38.85
N GLN A 33 -3.39 3.75 37.64
CA GLN A 33 -3.61 4.68 36.52
C GLN A 33 -5.10 4.95 36.33
N THR A 34 -5.46 6.20 36.06
CA THR A 34 -6.85 6.56 35.82
C THR A 34 -7.30 6.20 34.40
N GLN A 35 -8.61 6.18 34.15
CA GLN A 35 -9.19 5.72 32.88
C GLN A 35 -8.74 6.50 31.63
N PRO A 36 -8.57 7.84 31.65
CA PRO A 36 -8.07 8.59 30.49
C PRO A 36 -6.55 8.40 30.29
N GLU A 37 -5.80 8.26 31.38
CA GLU A 37 -4.34 8.12 31.38
C GLU A 37 -3.88 6.80 30.73
N ALA A 38 -4.57 5.69 31.00
CA ALA A 38 -4.24 4.39 30.39
C ALA A 38 -4.38 4.44 28.85
N ALA A 39 -5.43 5.09 28.33
CA ALA A 39 -5.62 5.21 26.89
C ALA A 39 -4.60 6.19 26.26
N SER A 40 -4.35 7.35 26.89
CA SER A 40 -3.43 8.34 26.33
C SER A 40 -1.96 7.87 26.34
N SER A 41 -1.54 7.16 27.40
CA SER A 41 -0.20 6.57 27.49
C SER A 41 -0.01 5.45 26.45
N ALA A 42 -1.02 4.61 26.22
CA ALA A 42 -0.98 3.60 25.16
C ALA A 42 -0.83 4.22 23.77
N GLU A 43 -1.53 5.32 23.49
CA GLU A 43 -1.39 6.08 22.24
C GLU A 43 0.00 6.72 22.08
N ALA A 44 0.62 7.16 23.18
CA ALA A 44 1.98 7.68 23.16
C ALA A 44 2.98 6.58 22.80
N ALA A 45 2.92 5.44 23.52
CA ALA A 45 3.76 4.29 23.23
C ALA A 45 3.61 3.80 21.77
N TYR A 46 2.39 3.79 21.23
CA TYR A 46 2.14 3.41 19.83
C TYR A 46 2.84 4.36 18.86
N ARG A 47 2.75 5.68 19.10
CA ARG A 47 3.42 6.69 18.27
C ARG A 47 4.94 6.61 18.36
N ASP A 48 5.46 6.21 19.50
CA ASP A 48 6.90 6.03 19.75
C ASP A 48 7.45 4.70 19.19
N GLY A 49 6.59 3.85 18.63
CA GLY A 49 6.96 2.54 18.08
C GLY A 49 7.10 1.43 19.12
N ASP A 50 6.83 1.70 20.40
CA ASP A 50 6.75 0.67 21.45
C ASP A 50 5.37 0.00 21.43
N PHE A 51 5.18 -0.83 20.41
CA PHE A 51 3.91 -1.47 20.13
C PHE A 51 3.50 -2.50 21.20
N ALA A 52 4.46 -3.18 21.82
CA ALA A 52 4.18 -4.16 22.87
C ALA A 52 3.61 -3.46 24.13
N THR A 53 4.22 -2.35 24.56
CA THR A 53 3.71 -1.54 25.67
C THR A 53 2.37 -0.91 25.31
N ALA A 54 2.22 -0.37 24.09
CA ALA A 54 0.97 0.18 23.61
C ALA A 54 -0.17 -0.85 23.67
N ALA A 55 0.07 -2.07 23.19
CA ALA A 55 -0.92 -3.13 23.21
C ALA A 55 -1.41 -3.45 24.62
N GLN A 56 -0.49 -3.54 25.59
CA GLN A 56 -0.86 -3.77 26.99
C GLN A 56 -1.63 -2.59 27.60
N GLY A 57 -1.23 -1.36 27.28
CA GLY A 57 -1.95 -0.16 27.71
C GLY A 57 -3.38 -0.12 27.17
N PHE A 58 -3.58 -0.50 25.90
CA PHE A 58 -4.91 -0.62 25.31
C PHE A 58 -5.74 -1.74 25.95
N LEU A 59 -5.15 -2.90 26.28
CA LEU A 59 -5.86 -3.96 27.01
C LEU A 59 -6.28 -3.52 28.42
N ASN A 60 -5.43 -2.76 29.11
CA ASN A 60 -5.79 -2.14 30.38
C ASN A 60 -6.98 -1.19 30.20
N ALA A 61 -6.93 -0.28 29.22
CA ALA A 61 -8.04 0.61 28.89
C ALA A 61 -9.35 -0.14 28.56
N ALA A 62 -9.26 -1.27 27.86
CA ALA A 62 -10.40 -2.13 27.55
C ALA A 62 -11.04 -2.76 28.80
N SER A 63 -10.24 -3.04 29.84
CA SER A 63 -10.71 -3.56 31.13
C SER A 63 -11.47 -2.49 31.93
N LEU A 64 -11.04 -1.23 31.81
CA LEU A 64 -11.58 -0.08 32.52
C LEU A 64 -12.85 0.49 31.88
N ARG A 65 -12.96 0.49 30.54
CA ARG A 65 -14.10 1.06 29.80
C ARG A 65 -14.95 0.01 29.09
N ARG A 66 -15.95 -0.55 29.78
CA ARG A 66 -16.83 -1.59 29.21
C ARG A 66 -17.53 -1.18 27.90
N GLY A 67 -17.98 0.08 27.78
CA GLY A 67 -18.65 0.58 26.57
C GLY A 67 -17.74 0.76 25.35
N GLN A 68 -16.42 0.85 25.53
CA GLN A 68 -15.41 0.97 24.47
C GLN A 68 -14.45 -0.22 24.46
N ARG A 69 -14.81 -1.33 25.14
CA ARG A 69 -13.94 -2.49 25.30
C ARG A 69 -13.46 -3.04 23.97
N ASN A 70 -14.35 -3.17 22.99
CA ASN A 70 -14.02 -3.74 21.69
C ASN A 70 -13.18 -2.78 20.84
N TYR A 71 -13.40 -1.46 20.97
CA TYR A 71 -12.53 -0.45 20.37
C TYR A 71 -11.08 -0.59 20.87
N TYR A 72 -10.89 -0.62 22.20
CA TYR A 72 -9.52 -0.74 22.75
C TYR A 72 -8.90 -2.11 22.51
N ARG A 73 -9.68 -3.19 22.44
CA ARG A 73 -9.17 -4.49 22.00
C ARG A 73 -8.70 -4.47 20.55
N LEU A 74 -9.44 -3.82 19.65
CA LEU A 74 -8.98 -3.62 18.27
C LEU A 74 -7.67 -2.83 18.24
N ARG A 75 -7.56 -1.74 18.99
CA ARG A 75 -6.30 -0.96 19.10
C ARG A 75 -5.13 -1.80 19.63
N ALA A 76 -5.37 -2.66 20.62
CA ALA A 76 -4.34 -3.57 21.13
C ALA A 76 -3.90 -4.59 20.07
N ALA A 77 -4.84 -5.15 19.32
CA ALA A 77 -4.54 -6.12 18.26
C ALA A 77 -3.77 -5.47 17.10
N GLU A 78 -4.11 -4.24 16.73
CA GLU A 78 -3.35 -3.46 15.73
C GLU A 78 -1.93 -3.16 16.21
N ALA A 79 -1.74 -2.82 17.49
CA ALA A 79 -0.41 -2.68 18.06
C ALA A 79 0.38 -3.99 17.97
N TRP A 80 -0.22 -5.14 18.31
CA TRP A 80 0.44 -6.43 18.11
C TRP A 80 0.77 -6.72 16.65
N ARG A 81 -0.09 -6.30 15.70
CA ARG A 81 0.17 -6.40 14.27
C ARG A 81 1.38 -5.56 13.85
N GLU A 82 1.49 -4.31 14.30
CA GLU A 82 2.67 -3.47 14.03
C GLU A 82 3.94 -4.02 14.67
N ASN A 83 3.80 -4.73 15.79
CA ASN A 83 4.90 -5.48 16.42
C ASN A 83 5.28 -6.77 15.65
N GLY A 84 4.55 -7.13 14.59
CA GLY A 84 4.73 -8.37 13.82
C GLY A 84 4.19 -9.64 14.51
N ASP A 85 3.49 -9.52 15.64
CA ASP A 85 2.96 -10.65 16.41
C ASP A 85 1.47 -10.87 16.11
N LEU A 86 1.19 -11.47 14.95
CA LEU A 86 -0.18 -11.78 14.52
C LEU A 86 -0.86 -12.83 15.42
N ASN A 87 -0.09 -13.67 16.11
CA ASN A 87 -0.63 -14.65 17.05
C ASN A 87 -1.27 -13.96 18.25
N ARG A 88 -0.57 -12.98 18.86
CA ARG A 88 -1.18 -12.17 19.93
C ARG A 88 -2.34 -11.32 19.45
N ALA A 89 -2.26 -10.78 18.23
CA ALA A 89 -3.40 -10.06 17.64
C ALA A 89 -4.65 -10.97 17.56
N ARG A 90 -4.49 -12.21 17.09
CA ARG A 90 -5.56 -13.22 17.05
C ARG A 90 -6.14 -13.53 18.42
N GLU A 91 -5.28 -13.75 19.42
CA GLU A 91 -5.71 -14.02 20.80
C GLU A 91 -6.57 -12.88 21.34
N VAL A 92 -6.13 -11.63 21.17
CA VAL A 92 -6.89 -10.44 21.63
C VAL A 92 -8.26 -10.36 20.95
N LEU A 93 -8.34 -10.68 19.65
CA LEU A 93 -9.58 -10.61 18.87
C LEU A 93 -10.52 -11.78 19.11
N SER A 94 -10.03 -12.99 19.42
CA SER A 94 -10.89 -14.16 19.71
C SER A 94 -11.86 -13.92 20.88
N ALA A 95 -11.51 -13.02 21.79
CA ALA A 95 -12.31 -12.67 22.95
C ALA A 95 -13.38 -11.60 22.68
N GLY A 96 -13.42 -10.99 21.49
CA GLY A 96 -14.29 -9.86 21.15
C GLY A 96 -14.84 -9.92 19.72
N GLY A 97 -16.14 -9.66 19.55
CA GLY A 97 -16.76 -9.61 18.23
C GLY A 97 -16.94 -8.18 17.70
N HIS A 98 -17.54 -8.06 16.51
CA HIS A 98 -17.85 -6.78 15.82
C HIS A 98 -18.81 -5.84 16.57
N LYS A 99 -19.42 -6.28 17.69
CA LYS A 99 -20.43 -5.51 18.42
C LYS A 99 -19.84 -4.23 19.01
N GLY A 100 -20.54 -3.11 18.87
CA GLY A 100 -20.13 -1.83 19.46
C GLY A 100 -18.95 -1.14 18.78
N LEU A 101 -18.50 -1.66 17.63
CA LEU A 101 -17.58 -0.95 16.74
C LEU A 101 -18.35 0.04 15.88
N THR A 102 -17.79 1.23 15.66
CA THR A 102 -18.42 2.33 14.93
C THR A 102 -17.46 2.97 13.93
N GLY A 103 -18.00 3.73 12.96
CA GLY A 103 -17.18 4.42 11.97
C GLY A 103 -16.36 3.44 11.11
N ASP A 104 -15.05 3.64 11.05
CA ASP A 104 -14.09 2.84 10.28
C ASP A 104 -13.60 1.57 11.02
N GLN A 105 -13.94 1.41 12.30
CA GLN A 105 -13.47 0.31 13.14
C GLN A 105 -13.85 -1.09 12.60
N PRO A 106 -15.06 -1.32 12.05
CA PRO A 106 -15.39 -2.61 11.45
C PRO A 106 -14.51 -2.96 10.25
N LEU A 107 -14.16 -1.97 9.42
CA LEU A 107 -13.26 -2.18 8.28
C LEU A 107 -11.85 -2.52 8.76
N ARG A 108 -11.32 -1.79 9.74
CA ARG A 108 -10.01 -2.06 10.35
C ARG A 108 -9.94 -3.46 10.95
N LEU A 109 -10.98 -3.89 11.65
CA LEU A 109 -11.10 -5.26 12.16
C LEU A 109 -11.08 -6.27 11.03
N ASN A 110 -11.87 -6.08 9.98
CA ASN A 110 -11.92 -7.00 8.84
C ASN A 110 -10.56 -7.12 8.13
N LEU A 111 -9.83 -6.01 7.93
CA LEU A 111 -8.49 -6.02 7.35
C LEU A 111 -7.50 -6.82 8.21
N LEU A 112 -7.57 -6.66 9.53
CA LEU A 112 -6.70 -7.39 10.46
C LEU A 112 -7.05 -8.89 10.49
N LEU A 113 -8.34 -9.24 10.50
CA LEU A 113 -8.78 -10.65 10.42
C LEU A 113 -8.36 -11.29 9.10
N ALA A 114 -8.49 -10.58 7.97
CA ALA A 114 -8.01 -11.06 6.68
C ALA A 114 -6.50 -11.31 6.66
N GLU A 115 -5.70 -10.42 7.25
CA GLU A 115 -4.25 -10.58 7.34
C GLU A 115 -3.86 -11.79 8.20
N ILE A 116 -4.56 -11.99 9.32
CA ILE A 116 -4.40 -13.15 10.21
C ILE A 116 -4.74 -14.45 9.47
N ASP A 117 -5.89 -14.51 8.77
CA ASP A 117 -6.31 -15.70 8.02
C ASP A 117 -5.33 -16.02 6.88
N LEU A 118 -4.80 -15.00 6.19
CA LEU A 118 -3.76 -15.20 5.17
C LEU A 118 -2.45 -15.72 5.76
N ALA A 119 -2.04 -15.23 6.93
CA ALA A 119 -0.85 -15.71 7.63
C ALA A 119 -1.00 -17.17 8.08
N ASP A 120 -2.23 -17.60 8.39
CA ASP A 120 -2.56 -18.98 8.75
C ASP A 120 -2.72 -19.93 7.55
N GLY A 121 -2.57 -19.43 6.31
CA GLY A 121 -2.78 -20.21 5.11
C GLY A 121 -4.26 -20.50 4.81
N ASN A 122 -5.18 -19.65 5.31
CA ASN A 122 -6.63 -19.75 5.12
C ASN A 122 -7.16 -18.64 4.17
N PRO A 123 -6.75 -18.59 2.89
CA PRO A 123 -7.12 -17.51 1.98
C PRO A 123 -8.64 -17.42 1.77
N ARG A 124 -9.36 -18.55 1.79
CA ARG A 124 -10.83 -18.55 1.67
C ARG A 124 -11.53 -17.81 2.81
N ALA A 125 -11.06 -17.99 4.05
CA ALA A 125 -11.60 -17.25 5.20
C ALA A 125 -11.29 -15.75 5.06
N ALA A 126 -10.08 -15.40 4.59
CA ALA A 126 -9.72 -14.01 4.31
C ALA A 126 -10.66 -13.32 3.29
N GLN A 127 -11.15 -14.05 2.29
CA GLN A 127 -12.10 -13.51 1.30
C GLN A 127 -13.41 -13.04 1.94
N ASP A 128 -13.88 -13.72 2.99
CA ASP A 128 -15.12 -13.37 3.71
C ASP A 128 -15.01 -12.02 4.44
N TRP A 129 -13.80 -11.57 4.76
CA TRP A 129 -13.56 -10.25 5.34
C TRP A 129 -13.42 -9.15 4.27
N LEU A 130 -13.06 -9.52 3.05
CA LEU A 130 -12.70 -8.63 1.96
C LEU A 130 -13.81 -8.48 0.90
N ARG A 131 -15.07 -8.42 1.33
CA ARG A 131 -16.25 -8.38 0.43
C ARG A 131 -16.62 -7.01 -0.11
N LEU A 132 -16.16 -5.92 0.53
CA LEU A 132 -16.53 -4.57 0.13
C LEU A 132 -16.07 -4.26 -1.32
N PRO A 133 -16.86 -3.54 -2.12
CA PRO A 133 -16.35 -3.00 -3.38
C PRO A 133 -15.15 -2.07 -3.13
N PRO A 134 -14.06 -2.13 -3.91
CA PRO A 134 -12.90 -1.27 -3.69
C PRO A 134 -13.23 0.23 -3.61
N ASP A 135 -14.20 0.70 -4.39
CA ASP A 135 -14.59 2.11 -4.43
C ASP A 135 -15.34 2.58 -3.16
N SER A 136 -15.79 1.67 -2.30
CA SER A 136 -16.40 2.00 -1.01
C SER A 136 -15.39 1.98 0.15
N VAL A 137 -14.14 1.61 -0.11
CA VAL A 137 -13.06 1.59 0.88
C VAL A 137 -12.40 2.97 0.91
N GLY A 138 -12.36 3.60 2.08
CA GLY A 138 -11.71 4.89 2.26
C GLY A 138 -10.22 4.85 1.88
N ASP A 139 -9.70 5.95 1.32
CA ASP A 139 -8.37 6.01 0.72
C ASP A 139 -7.24 5.58 1.69
N ALA A 140 -7.37 5.94 2.98
CA ALA A 140 -6.44 5.54 4.04
C ALA A 140 -6.26 4.01 4.19
N TYR A 141 -7.25 3.22 3.77
CA TYR A 141 -7.26 1.76 3.90
C TYR A 141 -7.13 1.03 2.57
N LEU A 142 -7.25 1.75 1.45
CA LEU A 142 -7.42 1.14 0.13
C LEU A 142 -6.19 0.34 -0.31
N SER A 143 -4.98 0.84 -0.09
CA SER A 143 -3.75 0.09 -0.44
C SER A 143 -3.66 -1.25 0.29
N ARG A 144 -3.88 -1.24 1.61
CA ARG A 144 -3.86 -2.47 2.43
C ARG A 144 -5.00 -3.41 2.02
N TYR A 145 -6.19 -2.88 1.77
CA TYR A 145 -7.33 -3.65 1.31
C TYR A 145 -7.05 -4.36 -0.02
N LEU A 146 -6.48 -3.64 -1.00
CA LEU A 146 -6.17 -4.20 -2.31
C LEU A 146 -5.05 -5.25 -2.25
N ASP A 147 -4.00 -5.04 -1.45
CA ASP A 147 -2.95 -6.06 -1.26
C ASP A 147 -3.52 -7.35 -0.64
N LEU A 148 -4.28 -7.23 0.44
CA LEU A 148 -4.92 -8.38 1.09
C LEU A 148 -5.89 -9.08 0.14
N ARG A 149 -6.67 -8.33 -0.64
CA ARG A 149 -7.61 -8.89 -1.61
C ARG A 149 -6.87 -9.61 -2.75
N ALA A 150 -5.77 -9.05 -3.25
CA ALA A 150 -4.95 -9.71 -4.23
C ALA A 150 -4.45 -11.08 -3.74
N ARG A 151 -3.90 -11.10 -2.52
CA ARG A 151 -3.38 -12.32 -1.88
C ARG A 151 -4.46 -13.35 -1.60
N ALA A 152 -5.62 -12.92 -1.09
CA ALA A 152 -6.72 -13.82 -0.73
C ALA A 152 -7.37 -14.52 -1.93
N PHE A 153 -7.39 -13.88 -3.10
CA PHE A 153 -8.01 -14.44 -4.30
C PHE A 153 -7.02 -15.09 -5.28
N ALA A 154 -5.70 -14.99 -5.05
CA ALA A 154 -4.67 -15.40 -6.01
C ALA A 154 -4.84 -16.82 -6.58
N ASP A 155 -5.26 -17.76 -5.74
CA ASP A 155 -5.40 -19.18 -6.13
C ASP A 155 -6.81 -19.59 -6.53
N THR A 156 -7.83 -18.80 -6.14
CA THR A 156 -9.24 -19.15 -6.39
C THR A 156 -9.86 -18.35 -7.53
N ASP A 157 -9.48 -17.08 -7.69
CA ASP A 157 -9.95 -16.21 -8.76
C ASP A 157 -8.83 -15.23 -9.18
N PRO A 158 -8.00 -15.63 -10.16
CA PRO A 158 -6.91 -14.79 -10.65
C PRO A 158 -7.38 -13.45 -11.24
N VAL A 159 -8.63 -13.35 -11.73
CA VAL A 159 -9.18 -12.09 -12.27
C VAL A 159 -9.41 -11.09 -11.15
N ILE A 160 -10.01 -11.53 -10.03
CA ILE A 160 -10.19 -10.67 -8.84
C ILE A 160 -8.83 -10.26 -8.28
N ALA A 161 -7.88 -11.20 -8.20
CA ALA A 161 -6.54 -10.93 -7.68
C ALA A 161 -5.77 -9.91 -8.55
N ALA A 162 -5.74 -10.14 -9.87
CA ALA A 162 -5.10 -9.24 -10.82
C ALA A 162 -5.79 -7.86 -10.84
N GLY A 163 -7.12 -7.82 -10.74
CA GLY A 163 -7.88 -6.57 -10.67
C GLY A 163 -7.60 -5.75 -9.41
N ALA A 164 -7.30 -6.41 -8.29
CA ALA A 164 -6.87 -5.73 -7.07
C ALA A 164 -5.45 -5.17 -7.22
N ARG A 165 -4.51 -5.95 -7.79
CA ARG A 165 -3.14 -5.52 -8.10
C ARG A 165 -3.10 -4.36 -9.09
N ALA A 166 -3.92 -4.39 -10.14
CA ALA A 166 -4.00 -3.33 -11.14
C ALA A 166 -4.51 -2.00 -10.54
N ARG A 167 -5.49 -2.05 -9.64
CA ARG A 167 -5.95 -0.86 -8.88
C ARG A 167 -4.90 -0.36 -7.90
N LEU A 168 -4.10 -1.25 -7.34
CA LEU A 168 -3.02 -0.91 -6.41
C LEU A 168 -1.85 -0.22 -7.13
N ASP A 169 -1.60 -0.56 -8.39
CA ASP A 169 -0.44 -0.13 -9.17
C ASP A 169 -0.17 1.39 -9.13
N ALA A 170 -1.24 2.19 -9.31
CA ALA A 170 -1.15 3.66 -9.27
C ALA A 170 -0.68 4.24 -7.93
N ARG A 171 -0.81 3.46 -6.84
CA ARG A 171 -0.44 3.82 -5.46
C ARG A 171 0.93 3.30 -5.04
N LEU A 172 1.56 2.45 -5.85
CA LEU A 172 2.87 1.87 -5.56
C LEU A 172 4.01 2.80 -5.94
N ARG A 173 5.12 2.69 -5.19
CA ARG A 173 6.39 3.33 -5.52
C ARG A 173 7.00 2.68 -6.76
N THR A 174 7.86 3.41 -7.47
CA THR A 174 8.44 2.95 -8.74
C THR A 174 9.19 1.62 -8.62
N ASP A 175 9.90 1.40 -7.50
CA ASP A 175 10.61 0.16 -7.19
C ASP A 175 9.66 -1.04 -6.94
N GLU A 176 8.44 -0.80 -6.45
CA GLU A 176 7.44 -1.83 -6.16
C GLU A 176 6.59 -2.20 -7.39
N ARG A 177 6.45 -1.28 -8.35
CA ARG A 177 5.62 -1.47 -9.55
C ARG A 177 6.11 -2.61 -10.44
N ALA A 178 7.42 -2.77 -10.59
CA ALA A 178 7.97 -3.85 -11.41
C ALA A 178 7.55 -5.23 -10.89
N ALA A 179 7.60 -5.44 -9.57
CA ALA A 179 7.16 -6.67 -8.94
C ALA A 179 5.63 -6.84 -9.05
N ASN A 180 4.86 -5.76 -8.85
CA ASN A 180 3.40 -5.79 -9.00
C ASN A 180 2.96 -6.17 -10.42
N LEU A 181 3.64 -5.64 -11.45
CA LEU A 181 3.40 -5.99 -12.84
C LEU A 181 3.66 -7.47 -13.10
N ALA A 182 4.79 -8.01 -12.63
CA ALA A 182 5.11 -9.43 -12.78
C ALA A 182 4.06 -10.34 -12.12
N GLU A 183 3.53 -9.94 -10.96
CA GLU A 183 2.44 -10.65 -10.29
C GLU A 183 1.12 -10.59 -11.09
N ILE A 184 0.77 -9.43 -11.67
CA ILE A 184 -0.41 -9.32 -12.54
C ILE A 184 -0.28 -10.27 -13.74
N GLU A 185 0.88 -10.29 -14.40
CA GLU A 185 1.12 -11.16 -15.54
C GLU A 185 1.03 -12.65 -15.14
N SER A 186 1.68 -13.04 -14.04
CA SER A 186 1.62 -14.39 -13.47
C SER A 186 0.19 -14.85 -13.16
N LEU A 187 -0.67 -13.96 -12.65
CA LEU A 187 -2.07 -14.27 -12.37
C LEU A 187 -2.88 -14.43 -13.66
N LEU A 188 -2.72 -13.52 -14.61
CA LEU A 188 -3.45 -13.55 -15.88
C LEU A 188 -3.03 -14.74 -16.75
N ASP A 189 -1.78 -15.17 -16.68
CA ASP A 189 -1.28 -16.32 -17.46
C ASP A 189 -1.92 -17.64 -17.05
N ARG A 190 -2.48 -17.74 -15.84
CA ARG A 190 -3.25 -18.92 -15.38
C ARG A 190 -4.62 -19.05 -16.06
N LEU A 191 -5.10 -18.01 -16.74
CA LEU A 191 -6.39 -18.02 -17.41
C LEU A 191 -6.26 -18.68 -18.79
N ASP A 192 -7.23 -19.54 -19.12
CA ASP A 192 -7.42 -19.98 -20.50
C ASP A 192 -7.98 -18.85 -21.38
N ASP A 193 -7.93 -19.04 -22.70
CA ASP A 193 -8.29 -18.00 -23.67
C ASP A 193 -9.76 -17.59 -23.59
N ALA A 194 -10.66 -18.55 -23.34
CA ALA A 194 -12.09 -18.29 -23.22
C ALA A 194 -12.41 -17.46 -21.97
N ARG A 195 -11.77 -17.79 -20.84
CA ARG A 195 -11.91 -17.05 -19.59
C ARG A 195 -11.28 -15.67 -19.70
N LEU A 196 -10.11 -15.54 -20.31
CA LEU A 196 -9.43 -14.26 -20.54
C LEU A 196 -10.30 -13.33 -21.40
N GLN A 197 -10.83 -13.81 -22.52
CA GLN A 197 -11.70 -13.03 -23.40
C GLN A 197 -13.00 -12.60 -22.71
N SER A 198 -13.70 -13.56 -22.07
CA SER A 198 -14.97 -13.27 -21.38
C SER A 198 -14.79 -12.31 -20.22
N ALA A 199 -13.73 -12.46 -19.43
CA ALA A 199 -13.43 -11.55 -18.32
C ALA A 199 -13.03 -10.16 -18.83
N ALA A 200 -12.21 -10.05 -19.88
CA ALA A 200 -11.83 -8.76 -20.46
C ALA A 200 -13.05 -8.01 -21.03
N ALA A 201 -13.99 -8.73 -21.66
CA ALA A 201 -15.22 -8.15 -22.19
C ALA A 201 -16.18 -7.66 -21.10
N ALA A 202 -16.13 -8.28 -19.91
CA ALA A 202 -16.99 -7.91 -18.78
C ALA A 202 -16.50 -6.68 -17.99
N LEU A 203 -15.25 -6.26 -18.18
CA LEU A 203 -14.71 -5.09 -17.49
C LEU A 203 -15.41 -3.80 -17.93
N ALA A 204 -15.65 -2.87 -17.01
CA ALA A 204 -16.15 -1.53 -17.34
C ALA A 204 -15.10 -0.71 -18.10
N GLY A 205 -15.52 0.30 -18.87
CA GLY A 205 -14.58 1.24 -19.50
C GLY A 205 -13.71 1.94 -18.45
N GLY A 206 -12.42 2.11 -18.74
CA GLY A 206 -11.46 2.66 -17.78
C GLY A 206 -11.05 1.74 -16.63
N ASP A 207 -11.49 0.47 -16.59
CA ASP A 207 -11.05 -0.46 -15.54
C ASP A 207 -9.52 -0.65 -15.60
N PRO A 208 -8.80 -0.47 -14.47
CA PRO A 208 -7.33 -0.57 -14.44
C PRO A 208 -6.77 -1.91 -14.90
N LEU A 209 -7.55 -3.00 -14.86
CA LEU A 209 -7.10 -4.32 -15.30
C LEU A 209 -7.11 -4.47 -16.84
N TYR A 210 -7.94 -3.69 -17.54
CA TYR A 210 -8.17 -3.86 -18.98
C TYR A 210 -6.89 -3.73 -19.83
N PRO A 211 -5.98 -2.75 -19.59
CA PRO A 211 -4.73 -2.65 -20.34
C PRO A 211 -3.88 -3.92 -20.27
N PHE A 212 -3.81 -4.56 -19.09
CA PHE A 212 -3.04 -5.78 -18.88
C PHE A 212 -3.65 -6.97 -19.63
N MET A 213 -4.96 -7.16 -19.51
CA MET A 213 -5.67 -8.25 -20.22
C MET A 213 -5.64 -8.05 -21.73
N GLY A 214 -5.79 -6.81 -22.22
CA GLY A 214 -5.72 -6.51 -23.64
C GLY A 214 -4.33 -6.81 -24.23
N ARG A 215 -3.24 -6.43 -23.53
CA ARG A 215 -1.89 -6.80 -23.97
C ARG A 215 -1.70 -8.31 -24.04
N LEU A 216 -2.21 -9.05 -23.06
CA LEU A 216 -2.14 -10.51 -23.06
C LEU A 216 -2.97 -11.13 -24.21
N LEU A 217 -4.19 -10.64 -24.45
CA LEU A 217 -5.03 -11.06 -25.58
C LEU A 217 -4.29 -10.87 -26.91
N MET A 218 -3.67 -9.71 -27.13
CA MET A 218 -2.86 -9.45 -28.33
C MET A 218 -1.66 -10.39 -28.45
N ARG A 219 -0.92 -10.62 -27.35
CA ARG A 219 0.21 -11.56 -27.32
C ARG A 219 -0.22 -13.00 -27.69
N ARG A 220 -1.45 -13.39 -27.35
CA ARG A 220 -2.04 -14.69 -27.69
C ARG A 220 -2.76 -14.72 -29.04
N GLY A 221 -2.78 -13.63 -29.80
CA GLY A 221 -3.47 -13.55 -31.09
C GLY A 221 -5.01 -13.55 -30.99
N LEU A 222 -5.55 -13.22 -29.81
CA LEU A 222 -6.98 -13.18 -29.54
C LEU A 222 -7.56 -11.79 -29.84
N PRO A 223 -8.81 -11.70 -30.34
CA PRO A 223 -9.47 -10.42 -30.57
C PRO A 223 -9.67 -9.63 -29.28
N LEU A 224 -9.49 -8.32 -29.38
CA LEU A 224 -9.81 -7.39 -28.30
C LEU A 224 -11.32 -7.12 -28.23
N PRO A 225 -11.96 -7.26 -27.04
CA PRO A 225 -13.38 -6.95 -26.88
C PRO A 225 -13.73 -5.49 -27.19
N ARG A 226 -12.79 -4.58 -26.95
CA ARG A 226 -12.88 -3.14 -27.28
C ARG A 226 -11.49 -2.57 -27.52
N ALA A 227 -11.41 -1.42 -28.18
CA ALA A 227 -10.14 -0.70 -28.27
C ALA A 227 -9.63 -0.34 -26.86
N PHE A 228 -8.31 -0.20 -26.70
CA PHE A 228 -7.79 0.44 -25.48
C PHE A 228 -8.33 1.86 -25.37
N ASP A 229 -8.71 2.23 -24.16
CA ASP A 229 -8.98 3.62 -23.82
C ASP A 229 -7.66 4.38 -24.01
N ARG A 230 -7.52 5.09 -25.14
CA ARG A 230 -6.35 5.92 -25.44
C ARG A 230 -6.27 7.02 -24.37
N GLY A 231 -5.58 6.76 -23.26
CA GLY A 231 -5.45 7.75 -22.19
C GLY A 231 -4.81 7.36 -20.86
N ILE A 232 -4.53 6.09 -20.54
CA ILE A 232 -4.13 5.75 -19.15
C ILE A 232 -2.61 5.73 -18.86
N GLU A 233 -1.72 5.82 -19.84
CA GLU A 233 -0.26 5.86 -19.56
C GLU A 233 0.47 7.14 -20.04
N PHE A 234 -0.16 8.03 -20.82
CA PHE A 234 0.52 9.21 -21.40
C PHE A 234 -0.17 10.57 -21.12
N ALA A 235 -1.26 10.61 -20.36
CA ALA A 235 -2.18 11.76 -20.31
C ALA A 235 -2.05 12.69 -19.09
N ARG A 236 -0.93 12.65 -18.34
CA ARG A 236 -0.77 13.59 -17.21
C ARG A 236 -0.58 15.05 -17.65
N ASP A 237 -0.10 15.27 -18.87
CA ASP A 237 0.25 16.61 -19.38
C ASP A 237 -0.42 16.96 -20.72
N LEU A 238 -1.55 16.34 -21.06
CA LEU A 238 -2.30 16.72 -22.27
C LEU A 238 -3.12 18.01 -22.03
N PRO A 239 -3.21 18.92 -23.02
CA PRO A 239 -4.11 20.07 -22.94
C PRO A 239 -5.58 19.64 -22.70
N PRO A 240 -6.43 20.55 -22.19
CA PRO A 240 -7.86 20.33 -22.14
C PRO A 240 -8.41 20.03 -23.53
N ALA A 241 -9.45 19.19 -23.59
CA ALA A 241 -10.07 18.79 -24.84
C ALA A 241 -10.76 19.95 -25.54
N ASP A 242 -10.69 19.96 -26.87
CA ASP A 242 -11.56 20.78 -27.71
C ASP A 242 -13.01 20.25 -27.64
N ALA A 243 -13.96 21.02 -28.17
CA ALA A 243 -15.39 20.74 -28.07
C ALA A 243 -15.84 19.41 -28.71
N ASP A 244 -15.02 18.81 -29.58
CA ASP A 244 -15.22 17.52 -30.24
C ASP A 244 -14.51 16.35 -29.52
N GLY A 245 -13.84 16.62 -28.39
CA GLY A 245 -13.06 15.62 -27.65
C GLY A 245 -11.64 15.42 -28.20
N TRP A 246 -11.20 16.21 -29.18
CA TRP A 246 -9.82 16.21 -29.67
C TRP A 246 -8.85 16.70 -28.58
N ARG A 247 -7.76 15.94 -28.35
CA ARG A 247 -6.75 16.18 -27.30
C ARG A 247 -5.34 15.89 -27.84
N PRO A 248 -4.75 16.78 -28.66
CA PRO A 248 -3.40 16.58 -29.17
C PRO A 248 -2.38 16.81 -28.04
N PRO A 249 -1.27 16.05 -27.97
CA PRO A 249 -0.16 16.38 -27.07
C PRO A 249 0.40 17.77 -27.37
N PHE A 250 1.05 18.40 -26.39
CA PHE A 250 1.80 19.63 -26.66
C PHE A 250 2.96 19.36 -27.61
N GLN A 251 3.58 18.17 -27.49
CA GLN A 251 4.73 17.77 -28.28
C GLN A 251 4.64 16.31 -28.73
N VAL A 252 4.93 16.07 -30.01
CA VAL A 252 5.15 14.75 -30.61
C VAL A 252 6.63 14.59 -30.94
N ALA A 253 7.23 13.49 -30.50
CA ALA A 253 8.57 13.08 -30.91
C ALA A 253 8.50 12.09 -32.07
N LEU A 254 9.18 12.43 -33.17
CA LEU A 254 9.27 11.59 -34.35
C LEU A 254 10.68 11.00 -34.45
N LEU A 255 10.83 9.71 -34.14
CA LEU A 255 12.11 9.00 -34.11
C LEU A 255 12.37 8.35 -35.47
N LEU A 256 13.33 8.89 -36.21
CA LEU A 256 13.60 8.49 -37.58
C LEU A 256 15.10 8.37 -37.84
N PRO A 257 15.57 7.31 -38.51
CA PRO A 257 16.97 7.19 -38.86
C PRO A 257 17.33 8.24 -39.92
N GLN A 258 18.25 9.14 -39.59
CA GLN A 258 18.71 10.17 -40.54
C GLN A 258 19.86 9.68 -41.44
N SER A 259 20.40 8.51 -41.14
CA SER A 259 21.50 7.88 -41.85
C SER A 259 21.28 6.36 -42.00
N GLY A 260 22.05 5.73 -42.88
CA GLY A 260 21.96 4.29 -43.14
C GLY A 260 20.84 3.91 -44.12
N ASN A 261 20.52 2.61 -44.19
CA ASN A 261 19.68 2.02 -45.23
C ASN A 261 18.23 2.53 -45.24
N PHE A 262 17.74 3.03 -44.11
CA PHE A 262 16.36 3.50 -43.95
C PHE A 262 16.20 5.01 -44.08
N ALA A 263 17.28 5.78 -44.30
CA ALA A 263 17.25 7.23 -44.34
C ALA A 263 16.28 7.80 -45.40
N ALA A 264 16.21 7.18 -46.58
CA ALA A 264 15.30 7.60 -47.64
C ALA A 264 13.82 7.35 -47.28
N ALA A 265 13.52 6.19 -46.68
CA ALA A 265 12.18 5.85 -46.22
C ALA A 265 11.75 6.75 -45.04
N ALA A 266 12.67 7.00 -44.11
CA ALA A 266 12.49 7.91 -43.00
C ALA A 266 12.21 9.34 -43.45
N ALA A 267 12.91 9.83 -44.49
CA ALA A 267 12.63 11.14 -45.08
C ALA A 267 11.21 11.22 -45.65
N ALA A 268 10.75 10.20 -46.39
CA ALA A 268 9.39 10.18 -46.93
C ALA A 268 8.32 10.16 -45.82
N VAL A 269 8.55 9.40 -44.75
CA VAL A 269 7.65 9.35 -43.58
C VAL A 269 7.62 10.69 -42.85
N ARG A 270 8.79 11.32 -42.63
CA ARG A 270 8.91 12.65 -42.05
C ARG A 270 8.10 13.67 -42.83
N ASP A 271 8.30 13.71 -44.15
CA ASP A 271 7.70 14.70 -45.02
C ASP A 271 6.17 14.52 -45.09
N GLY A 272 5.68 13.27 -45.12
CA GLY A 272 4.25 12.96 -45.00
C GLY A 272 3.65 13.36 -43.65
N PHE A 273 4.39 13.15 -42.56
CA PHE A 273 3.95 13.52 -41.21
C PHE A 273 3.82 15.03 -41.05
N PHE A 274 4.79 15.81 -41.55
CA PHE A 274 4.71 17.27 -41.56
C PHE A 274 3.63 17.78 -42.51
N ALA A 275 3.46 17.19 -43.70
CA ALA A 275 2.39 17.56 -44.62
C ALA A 275 1.00 17.40 -43.98
N ALA A 276 0.76 16.29 -43.27
CA ALA A 276 -0.46 16.08 -42.52
C ALA A 276 -0.63 17.11 -41.38
N ASN A 277 0.43 17.38 -40.61
CA ASN A 277 0.39 18.36 -39.52
C ASN A 277 0.10 19.78 -40.00
N PHE A 278 0.67 20.20 -41.14
CA PHE A 278 0.42 21.52 -41.72
C PHE A 278 -0.95 21.64 -42.38
N SER A 279 -1.58 20.51 -42.75
CA SER A 279 -2.94 20.50 -43.27
C SER A 279 -4.02 20.60 -42.18
N GLU A 280 -3.65 20.42 -40.91
CA GLU A 280 -4.58 20.51 -39.77
C GLU A 280 -4.79 21.98 -39.38
N THR A 281 -6.05 22.40 -39.39
CA THR A 281 -6.45 23.78 -39.08
C THR A 281 -6.73 23.98 -37.59
N ARG A 282 -6.90 22.90 -36.83
CA ARG A 282 -7.01 22.90 -35.37
C ARG A 282 -5.66 23.09 -34.69
N ARG A 283 -5.68 23.17 -33.35
CA ARG A 283 -4.45 23.14 -32.55
C ARG A 283 -3.67 21.85 -32.87
N HIS A 284 -2.44 22.02 -33.32
CA HIS A 284 -1.54 20.92 -33.66
C HIS A 284 -0.39 20.84 -32.64
N PRO A 285 0.13 19.64 -32.38
CA PRO A 285 1.30 19.46 -31.54
C PRO A 285 2.55 20.08 -32.17
N GLU A 286 3.52 20.48 -31.34
CA GLU A 286 4.89 20.71 -31.80
C GLU A 286 5.53 19.37 -32.17
N ILE A 287 6.06 19.24 -33.38
CA ILE A 287 6.74 18.01 -33.82
C ILE A 287 8.25 18.21 -33.72
N ARG A 288 8.91 17.39 -32.91
CA ARG A 288 10.37 17.34 -32.79
C ARG A 288 10.90 16.03 -33.33
N VAL A 289 11.87 16.11 -34.25
CA VAL A 289 12.47 14.94 -34.90
C VAL A 289 13.75 14.54 -34.17
N TYR A 290 13.91 13.27 -33.87
CA TYR A 290 15.09 12.69 -33.23
C TYR A 290 15.71 11.65 -34.16
N ASP A 291 17.05 11.67 -34.29
CA ASP A 291 17.75 10.62 -35.03
C ASP A 291 17.80 9.34 -34.20
N SER A 292 17.11 8.29 -34.66
CA SER A 292 17.14 6.98 -34.00
C SER A 292 18.41 6.17 -34.33
N GLY A 293 19.22 6.65 -35.28
CA GLY A 293 20.41 5.97 -35.78
C GLY A 293 20.09 4.61 -36.40
N SER A 294 21.09 3.74 -36.50
CA SER A 294 20.98 2.41 -37.12
C SER A 294 21.17 1.24 -36.15
N SER A 295 21.21 1.53 -34.83
CA SER A 295 21.41 0.53 -33.78
C SER A 295 20.27 0.56 -32.73
N PRO A 296 19.98 -0.56 -32.07
CA PRO A 296 19.03 -0.59 -30.95
C PRO A 296 19.40 0.36 -29.80
N GLU A 297 20.71 0.52 -29.53
CA GLU A 297 21.22 1.39 -28.47
C GLU A 297 20.98 2.88 -28.80
N SER A 298 21.26 3.30 -30.04
CA SER A 298 20.97 4.67 -30.50
C SER A 298 19.47 4.98 -30.50
N SER A 299 18.64 3.98 -30.85
CA SER A 299 17.18 4.14 -30.83
C SER A 299 16.63 4.31 -29.42
N ARG A 300 17.18 3.58 -28.43
CA ARG A 300 16.83 3.74 -27.02
C ARG A 300 17.27 5.10 -26.48
N ALA A 301 18.48 5.54 -26.81
CA ALA A 301 18.96 6.86 -26.41
C ALA A 301 18.09 8.00 -26.99
N ALA A 302 17.66 7.86 -28.25
CA ALA A 302 16.73 8.81 -28.88
C ALA A 302 15.35 8.83 -28.20
N TYR A 303 14.86 7.68 -27.76
CA TYR A 303 13.63 7.56 -26.98
C TYR A 303 13.75 8.25 -25.61
N ASP A 304 14.82 7.96 -24.86
CA ASP A 304 15.05 8.54 -23.54
C ASP A 304 15.17 10.07 -23.62
N GLN A 305 15.85 10.59 -24.66
CA GLN A 305 15.92 12.03 -24.92
C GLN A 305 14.55 12.63 -25.24
N ALA A 306 13.75 11.96 -26.07
CA ALA A 306 12.40 12.43 -26.40
C ALA A 306 11.49 12.53 -25.17
N VAL A 307 11.59 11.57 -24.24
CA VAL A 307 10.85 11.60 -22.97
C VAL A 307 11.36 12.71 -22.06
N ALA A 308 12.68 12.89 -21.93
CA ALA A 308 13.28 13.97 -21.13
C ALA A 308 12.89 15.36 -21.65
N ASP A 309 12.72 15.48 -22.96
CA ASP A 309 12.30 16.70 -23.65
C ASP A 309 10.79 16.99 -23.56
N GLY A 310 10.01 16.13 -22.89
CA GLY A 310 8.59 16.35 -22.63
C GLY A 310 7.64 15.87 -23.73
N ALA A 311 8.06 14.92 -24.57
CA ALA A 311 7.19 14.37 -25.61
C ALA A 311 5.97 13.64 -24.99
N GLY A 312 4.77 14.11 -25.30
CA GLY A 312 3.51 13.47 -24.89
C GLY A 312 3.09 12.31 -25.79
N LEU A 313 3.72 12.18 -26.96
CA LEU A 313 3.55 11.06 -27.89
C LEU A 313 4.87 10.83 -28.65
N VAL A 314 5.28 9.57 -28.76
CA VAL A 314 6.47 9.17 -29.51
C VAL A 314 6.05 8.27 -30.68
N VAL A 315 6.52 8.58 -31.89
CA VAL A 315 6.24 7.85 -33.13
C VAL A 315 7.56 7.35 -33.71
N GLY A 316 7.75 6.03 -33.78
CA GLY A 316 8.98 5.35 -34.21
C GLY A 316 9.48 4.31 -33.20
N PRO A 317 10.72 3.78 -33.35
CA PRO A 317 11.61 3.97 -34.49
C PRO A 317 11.20 3.15 -35.73
N LEU A 318 11.82 3.47 -36.88
CA LEU A 318 11.67 2.79 -38.17
C LEU A 318 12.82 1.82 -38.45
#